data_AF-A0A1J5JBL3-F1
#
_entry.id   AF-A0A1J5JBL3-F1
#
_cell.length_a   1.000
_cell.length_b   1.000
_cell.length_c   1.000
_cell.angle_alpha   90.00
_cell.angle_beta   90.00
_cell.angle_gamma   90.00
#
_symmetry.space_group_name_H-M   'P 1'
#
loop_
_entity.id
_entity.type
_entity.pdbx_description
1 polymer ?
#
loop_
_entity_poly.entity_id
_entity_poly.type
_entity_poly.pdbx_seq_one_letter_code
_entity_poly.pdbx_strand_id
1 'polypeptide(L)'
;MVEEIALEEYKKAYREIVPEEEKRGFSVHLVVYVLVNIMLIAINLIYSPKAIWFFYPLIGWGIGISMHYLFGVRWIEKGIKEREAKAEYRAREAKRK
;
A
#
# COMPACT_ATOMS: atom_id res chain seq x y z
N MET A 1 28.97 -2.38 -17.16
CA MET A 1 28.92 -3.83 -16.87
C MET A 1 28.09 -3.96 -15.61
N VAL A 2 27.01 -4.74 -15.64
CA VAL A 2 26.25 -5.02 -14.42
C VAL A 2 27.13 -5.97 -13.62
N GLU A 3 27.78 -5.48 -12.58
CA GLU A 3 28.44 -6.37 -11.62
C GLU A 3 27.36 -7.28 -11.02
N GLU A 4 27.62 -8.58 -10.99
CA GLU A 4 26.76 -9.53 -10.30
C GLU A 4 26.83 -9.22 -8.80
N ILE A 5 25.87 -8.42 -8.34
CA ILE A 5 25.65 -8.13 -6.92
C ILE A 5 25.26 -9.41 -6.18
N ALA A 6 25.81 -9.59 -4.97
CA ALA A 6 25.47 -10.74 -4.16
C ALA A 6 23.98 -10.73 -3.81
N LEU A 7 23.33 -11.90 -3.83
CA LEU A 7 21.88 -12.02 -3.55
C LEU A 7 21.49 -11.37 -2.20
N GLU A 8 22.36 -11.46 -1.21
CA GLU A 8 22.12 -10.87 0.11
C GLU A 8 22.20 -9.34 0.09
N GLU A 9 23.08 -8.75 -0.72
CA GLU A 9 23.14 -7.29 -0.92
C GLU A 9 21.89 -6.79 -1.66
N TYR A 10 21.46 -7.52 -2.70
CA TYR A 10 20.21 -7.23 -3.39
C TYR A 10 19.00 -7.29 -2.44
N LYS A 11 18.87 -8.37 -1.64
CA LYS A 11 17.77 -8.51 -0.67
C LYS A 11 17.78 -7.39 0.36
N LYS A 12 18.95 -6.98 0.84
CA LYS A 12 19.09 -5.86 1.78
C LYS A 12 18.57 -4.56 1.16
N ALA A 13 19.06 -4.19 -0.03
CA ALA A 13 18.61 -2.98 -0.72
C ALA A 13 17.09 -3.03 -1.03
N TYR A 14 16.59 -4.19 -1.45
CA TYR A 14 15.16 -4.38 -1.72
C TYR A 14 14.29 -4.18 -0.46
N ARG A 15 14.73 -4.70 0.70
CA ARG A 15 14.03 -4.52 1.98
C ARG A 15 14.03 -3.07 2.47
N GLU A 16 14.99 -2.27 2.04
CA GLU A 16 15.06 -0.84 2.38
C GLU A 16 14.15 0.00 1.48
N ILE A 17 14.18 -0.24 0.16
CA ILE A 17 13.45 0.58 -0.83
C ILE A 17 11.94 0.32 -0.80
N VAL A 18 11.51 -0.94 -0.73
CA VAL A 18 10.09 -1.31 -0.89
C VAL A 18 9.19 -0.66 0.18
N PRO A 19 9.56 -0.63 1.47
CA PRO A 19 8.78 0.07 2.48
C PRO A 19 8.66 1.58 2.25
N GLU A 20 9.68 2.22 1.70
CA GLU A 20 9.66 3.66 1.42
C GLU A 20 8.70 3.99 0.29
N GLU A 21 8.73 3.22 -0.79
CA GLU A 21 7.84 3.39 -1.94
C GLU A 21 6.37 3.20 -1.55
N GLU A 22 6.07 2.15 -0.77
CA GLU A 22 4.72 1.85 -0.31
C GLU A 22 4.19 2.91 0.65
N LYS A 23 5.04 3.43 1.56
CA LYS A 23 4.69 4.57 2.42
C LYS A 23 4.37 5.82 1.60
N ARG A 24 5.18 6.12 0.58
CA ARG A 24 4.96 7.28 -0.29
C ARG A 24 3.65 7.16 -1.07
N GLY A 25 3.39 5.98 -1.64
CA GLY A 25 2.13 5.68 -2.33
C GLY A 25 0.92 5.83 -1.41
N PHE A 26 1.01 5.29 -0.19
CA PHE A 26 -0.03 5.44 0.83
C PHE A 26 -0.26 6.89 1.21
N SER A 27 0.79 7.69 1.41
CA SER A 27 0.66 9.12 1.75
C SER A 27 -0.08 9.91 0.67
N VAL A 28 0.23 9.67 -0.61
CA VAL A 28 -0.48 10.33 -1.72
C VAL A 28 -1.96 9.95 -1.71
N HIS A 29 -2.26 8.66 -1.55
CA HIS A 29 -3.64 8.18 -1.50
C HIS A 29 -4.41 8.79 -0.32
N LEU A 30 -3.78 8.87 0.86
CA LEU A 30 -4.36 9.48 2.05
C LEU A 30 -4.69 10.96 1.82
N VAL A 31 -3.79 11.72 1.20
CA VAL A 31 -4.03 13.13 0.86
C VAL A 31 -5.22 13.27 -0.09
N VAL A 32 -5.26 12.47 -1.16
CA VAL A 32 -6.39 12.47 -2.11
C VAL A 32 -7.70 12.13 -1.40
N TYR A 33 -7.70 11.12 -0.54
CA TYR A 33 -8.86 10.73 0.25
C TYR A 33 -9.38 11.87 1.12
N VAL A 34 -8.49 12.58 1.83
CA VAL A 34 -8.87 13.72 2.69
C VAL A 34 -9.45 14.85 1.84
N LEU A 35 -8.78 15.25 0.77
CA LEU A 35 -9.22 16.36 -0.09
C LEU A 35 -10.58 16.07 -0.74
N VAL A 36 -10.76 14.87 -1.30
CA VAL A 36 -12.02 14.47 -1.92
C VAL A 36 -13.14 14.43 -0.88
N ASN A 37 -12.91 13.88 0.31
CA ASN A 37 -13.96 13.84 1.33
C ASN A 37 -14.33 15.23 1.85
N ILE A 38 -13.38 16.15 2.02
CA ILE A 38 -13.69 17.55 2.35
C ILE A 38 -14.58 18.18 1.29
N MET A 39 -14.25 17.97 0.01
CA MET A 39 -15.07 18.45 -1.11
C MET A 39 -16.47 17.84 -1.09
N LEU A 40 -16.61 16.53 -0.88
CA LEU A 40 -17.91 15.85 -0.84
C LEU A 40 -18.75 16.30 0.36
N ILE A 41 -18.13 16.52 1.52
CA ILE A 41 -18.80 17.11 2.70
C ILE A 41 -19.35 18.49 2.34
N ALA A 42 -18.53 19.35 1.74
CA ALA A 42 -18.95 20.69 1.34
C ALA A 42 -20.11 20.64 0.34
N ILE A 43 -20.02 19.81 -0.71
CA ILE A 43 -21.09 19.62 -1.70
C ILE A 43 -22.37 19.15 -1.02
N ASN A 44 -22.28 18.16 -0.13
CA ASN A 44 -23.45 17.62 0.53
C ASN A 44 -24.16 18.69 1.38
N LEU A 45 -23.41 19.45 2.18
CA LEU A 45 -23.98 20.45 3.08
C LEU A 45 -24.54 21.68 2.33
N ILE A 46 -23.96 22.05 1.19
CA ILE A 46 -24.42 23.18 0.37
C ILE A 46 -25.66 22.81 -0.45
N TYR A 47 -25.62 21.69 -1.17
CA TYR A 47 -26.64 21.36 -2.17
C TYR A 47 -27.73 20.42 -1.66
N SER A 48 -27.48 19.65 -0.60
CA SER A 48 -28.43 18.68 -0.08
C SER A 48 -28.37 18.54 1.44
N PRO A 49 -28.52 19.64 2.21
CA PRO A 49 -28.37 19.61 3.67
C PRO A 49 -29.38 18.71 4.39
N LYS A 50 -30.53 18.41 3.74
CA LYS A 50 -31.57 17.52 4.29
C LYS A 50 -31.23 16.03 4.15
N ALA A 51 -30.25 15.66 3.33
CA ALA A 51 -29.87 14.27 3.06
C ALA A 51 -28.37 14.11 3.21
N ILE A 52 -27.91 13.52 4.32
CA ILE A 52 -26.48 13.40 4.63
C ILE A 52 -25.89 12.13 3.99
N TRP A 53 -25.44 12.23 2.74
CA TRP A 53 -24.89 11.13 1.97
C TRP A 53 -23.35 11.04 2.00
N PHE A 54 -22.62 12.07 2.44
CA PHE A 54 -21.15 12.05 2.43
C PHE A 54 -20.55 10.92 3.31
N PHE A 55 -21.31 10.41 4.29
CA PHE A 55 -20.87 9.29 5.15
C PHE A 55 -20.60 8.01 4.36
N TYR A 56 -21.35 7.74 3.29
CA TYR A 56 -21.18 6.52 2.50
C TYR A 56 -19.80 6.44 1.82
N PRO A 57 -19.36 7.43 1.03
CA PRO A 57 -18.02 7.41 0.46
C PRO A 57 -16.93 7.53 1.52
N LEU A 58 -17.15 8.32 2.59
CA LEU A 58 -16.20 8.45 3.70
C LEU A 58 -15.90 7.10 4.35
N ILE A 59 -16.93 6.37 4.78
CA ILE A 59 -16.75 5.08 5.44
C ILE A 59 -16.29 4.02 4.43
N GLY A 60 -16.94 3.96 3.25
CA GLY A 60 -16.64 2.96 2.23
C GLY A 60 -15.17 3.01 1.78
N TRP A 61 -14.66 4.20 1.45
CA TRP A 61 -13.26 4.37 1.07
C TRP A 61 -12.31 4.35 2.27
N GLY A 62 -12.77 4.79 3.44
CA GLY A 62 -11.99 4.75 4.68
C GLY A 62 -11.54 3.34 5.06
N ILE A 63 -12.38 2.33 4.78
CA ILE A 63 -12.00 0.91 4.92
C ILE A 63 -10.83 0.56 3.98
N GLY A 64 -10.90 0.99 2.72
CA GLY A 64 -9.83 0.76 1.72
C GLY A 64 -8.50 1.39 2.14
N ILE A 65 -8.52 2.66 2.56
CA ILE A 65 -7.34 3.35 3.14
C ILE A 65 -6.77 2.58 4.32
N SER A 66 -7.63 2.10 5.22
CA SER A 66 -7.20 1.35 6.41
C SER A 66 -6.50 0.06 6.02
N MET A 67 -7.02 -0.66 5.03
CA MET A 67 -6.37 -1.86 4.49
C MET A 67 -5.02 -1.54 3.83
N HIS A 68 -4.93 -0.47 3.04
CA HIS A 68 -3.66 -0.03 2.46
C HIS A 68 -2.61 0.29 3.53
N TYR A 69 -3.01 0.95 4.62
CA TYR A 69 -2.12 1.21 5.74
C TYR A 69 -1.64 -0.09 6.40
N LEU A 70 -2.57 -1.01 6.69
CA LEU A 70 -2.24 -2.26 7.37
C LEU A 70 -1.29 -3.13 6.55
N PHE A 71 -1.59 -3.36 5.27
CA PHE A 71 -0.81 -4.27 4.43
C PHE A 71 0.41 -3.60 3.78
N GLY A 72 0.29 -2.33 3.36
CA GLY A 72 1.35 -1.58 2.68
C GLY A 72 2.32 -0.87 3.62
N VAL A 73 1.94 -0.58 4.86
CA VAL A 73 2.81 0.13 5.80
C VAL A 73 3.09 -0.66 7.07
N ARG A 74 2.05 -1.13 7.77
CA ARG A 74 2.21 -1.77 9.08
C ARG A 74 2.75 -3.20 9.00
N TRP A 75 2.37 -3.96 7.97
CA TRP A 75 2.74 -5.37 7.81
C TRP A 75 3.67 -5.63 6.63
N ILE A 76 4.26 -4.58 6.07
CA ILE A 76 5.10 -4.68 4.87
C ILE A 76 6.30 -5.62 5.06
N GLU A 77 6.96 -5.57 6.22
CA GLU A 77 8.10 -6.47 6.52
C GLU A 77 7.69 -7.94 6.50
N LYS A 78 6.51 -8.26 7.04
CA LYS A 78 5.97 -9.63 7.03
C LYS A 78 5.68 -10.05 5.58
N GLY A 79 5.07 -9.16 4.80
CA GLY A 79 4.79 -9.41 3.38
C GLY A 79 6.06 -9.62 2.54
N ILE A 80 7.12 -8.85 2.80
CA ILE A 80 8.42 -9.02 2.13
C ILE A 80 9.02 -10.39 2.45
N LYS A 81 9.06 -10.79 3.74
CA LYS A 81 9.57 -12.10 4.15
C LYS A 81 8.80 -13.25 3.51
N GLU A 82 7.48 -13.18 3.45
CA GLU A 82 6.64 -14.19 2.78
C GLU A 82 6.93 -14.28 1.28
N ARG A 83 7.11 -13.14 0.60
CA ARG A 83 7.46 -13.09 -0.83
C ARG A 83 8.84 -13.69 -1.09
N GLU A 84 9.84 -13.38 -0.26
CA GLU A 84 11.18 -13.94 -0.35
C GLU A 84 11.18 -15.46 -0.15
N ALA A 85 10.51 -15.96 0.89
CA ALA A 85 10.40 -17.40 1.16
C ALA A 85 9.73 -18.13 -0.02
N LYS A 86 8.69 -17.54 -0.60
CA LYS A 86 8.00 -18.09 -1.77
C LYS A 86 8.89 -18.09 -3.03
N ALA A 87 9.70 -17.05 -3.21
CA ALA A 87 10.65 -16.96 -4.32
C ALA A 87 11.76 -18.03 -4.19
N GLU A 88 12.31 -18.20 -2.99
CA GLU A 88 13.32 -19.22 -2.72
C GLU A 88 12.78 -20.64 -2.93
N TYR A 89 11.57 -20.92 -2.45
CA TYR A 89 10.91 -22.21 -2.68
C TYR A 89 10.77 -22.50 -4.18
N ARG A 90 10.27 -21.54 -4.96
CA ARG A 90 10.12 -21.69 -6.42
C ARG A 90 11.44 -21.89 -7.15
N ALA A 91 12.49 -21.16 -6.74
CA ALA A 91 13.81 -21.32 -7.32
C ALA A 91 14.41 -22.71 -7.03
N ARG A 92 14.19 -23.27 -5.83
CA ARG A 92 14.61 -24.63 -5.46
C ARG A 92 13.86 -25.69 -6.25
N GLU A 93 12.55 -25.56 -6.39
CA GLU A 93 11.73 -26.48 -7.19
C GLU A 93 12.15 -26.48 -8.67
N ALA A 94 12.44 -25.30 -9.25
CA ALA A 94 12.91 -25.20 -10.63
C ALA A 94 14.27 -25.86 -10.87
N LYS A 95 15.16 -25.89 -9.86
CA LYS A 95 16.45 -26.60 -9.94
C LYS A 95 16.36 -28.11 -9.73
N ARG A 96 15.24 -28.60 -9.18
CA ARG A 96 14.99 -30.03 -8.94
C ARG A 96 14.35 -30.75 -10.15
N LYS A 97 13.79 -29.99 -11.08
CA LYS A 97 13.31 -30.47 -12.38
C LYS A 97 14.43 -30.44 -13.39
#